data_AF-A0A6A4ZRH5-F1
#
_entry.id   AF-A0A6A4ZRH5-F1
#
_cell.length_a   1.000
_cell.length_b   1.000
_cell.length_c   1.000
_cell.angle_alpha   90.00
_cell.angle_beta   90.00
_cell.angle_gamma   90.00
#
_symmetry.space_group_name_H-M   'P 1'
#
loop_
_entity.id
_entity.type
_entity.pdbx_description
1 polymer ?
#
loop_
_entity_poly.entity_id
_entity_poly.type
_entity_poly.pdbx_seq_one_letter_code
_entity_poly.pdbx_strand_id
1 'polypeptide(L)'
;SIDIYHNYMHHALVLAPPSSIPPPNSAPISVPTEPLFIYSLLADLVNNNDPKDWRDAMSRPDRDTWLLAAKSEYESLLTNGTYVLVKRRHDETVLPCR
;
A
#
# COMPACT_ATOMS: atom_id res chain seq x y z
N SER A 1 19.61 3.89 23.62
CA SER A 1 20.58 4.72 22.90
C SER A 1 20.06 4.91 21.49
N ILE A 2 19.39 6.03 21.25
CA ILE A 2 18.58 6.33 20.06
C ILE A 2 19.21 7.46 19.22
N ASP A 3 20.44 7.84 19.58
CA ASP A 3 21.11 9.06 19.11
C ASP A 3 22.05 8.84 17.91
N ILE A 4 22.09 7.65 17.33
CA ILE A 4 22.96 7.37 16.18
C ILE A 4 22.29 7.71 14.84
N TYR A 5 20.95 7.71 14.76
CA TYR A 5 20.23 7.92 13.49
C TYR A 5 19.88 9.37 13.17
N HIS A 6 20.02 10.31 14.12
CA HIS A 6 19.66 11.71 13.90
C HIS A 6 20.79 12.57 13.30
N ASN A 7 22.02 12.07 13.24
CA ASN A 7 23.17 12.89 12.84
C ASN A 7 23.63 12.73 11.37
N TYR A 8 22.95 11.92 10.57
CA TYR A 8 23.38 11.68 9.17
C TYR A 8 22.68 12.56 8.13
N MET A 9 21.71 13.41 8.52
CA MET A 9 20.89 14.18 7.57
C MET A 9 21.27 15.66 7.44
N HIS A 10 22.34 16.14 8.09
CA HIS A 10 22.69 17.58 8.10
C HIS A 10 24.01 17.98 7.41
N HIS A 11 24.70 17.06 6.73
CA HIS A 11 26.03 17.37 6.16
C HIS A 11 26.15 17.31 4.62
N ALA A 12 25.09 17.03 3.86
CA ALA A 12 25.20 16.82 2.41
C ALA A 12 24.83 18.03 1.53
N LEU A 13 24.87 19.27 2.05
CA LEU A 13 24.52 20.48 1.26
C LEU A 13 25.68 21.42 0.92
N VAL A 14 26.95 20.99 1.01
CA VAL A 14 28.06 21.93 0.80
C VAL A 14 29.17 21.30 -0.06
N LEU A 15 29.41 21.96 -1.21
CA LEU A 15 30.55 21.90 -2.15
C LEU A 15 30.37 21.06 -3.43
N ALA A 16 29.84 21.71 -4.46
CA ALA A 16 30.27 21.45 -5.83
C ALA A 16 31.66 22.09 -6.07
N PRO A 17 32.56 21.43 -6.80
CA PRO A 17 33.59 22.09 -7.59
C PRO A 17 33.37 21.88 -9.11
N PRO A 18 33.97 22.72 -9.97
CA PRO A 18 33.59 22.88 -11.36
C PRO A 18 34.32 21.91 -12.32
N SER A 19 33.65 21.63 -13.44
CA SER A 19 34.22 21.30 -14.75
C SER A 19 35.14 20.08 -14.86
N SER A 20 34.58 18.97 -15.34
CA SER A 20 35.30 18.03 -16.23
C SER A 20 34.27 17.31 -17.11
N ILE A 21 34.28 17.62 -18.41
CA ILE A 21 33.47 16.97 -19.44
C ILE A 21 34.06 15.58 -19.72
N PRO A 22 33.28 14.48 -19.75
CA PRO A 22 33.62 13.26 -20.47
C PRO A 22 32.74 13.08 -21.74
N PRO A 23 33.12 12.16 -22.66
CA PRO A 23 32.89 12.23 -24.11
C PRO A 23 31.47 11.86 -24.57
N PRO A 24 31.13 12.09 -25.87
CA PRO A 24 29.83 11.73 -26.43
C PRO A 24 29.80 10.22 -26.67
N ASN A 25 29.33 9.47 -25.69
CA ASN A 25 28.84 8.12 -25.95
C ASN A 25 27.54 7.96 -25.18
N SER A 26 26.45 8.23 -25.89
CA SER A 26 25.07 8.22 -25.39
C SER A 26 24.66 6.81 -24.98
N ALA A 27 25.04 6.39 -23.77
CA ALA A 27 24.26 5.41 -23.05
C ALA A 27 22.91 6.06 -22.69
N PRO A 28 21.77 5.37 -22.86
CA PRO A 28 20.48 5.93 -22.48
C PRO A 28 20.54 6.23 -20.98
N ILE A 29 20.28 7.49 -20.64
CA ILE A 29 20.16 7.96 -19.27
C ILE A 29 19.18 7.02 -18.58
N SER A 30 19.66 6.20 -17.66
CA SER A 30 18.82 5.41 -16.77
C SER A 30 18.12 6.40 -15.86
N VAL A 31 16.98 6.92 -16.33
CA VAL A 31 16.09 7.72 -15.51
C VAL A 31 15.83 6.90 -14.25
N PRO A 32 16.11 7.42 -13.04
CA PRO A 32 15.65 6.79 -11.81
C PRO A 32 14.15 6.64 -11.97
N THR A 33 13.69 5.41 -12.14
CA THR A 33 12.27 5.11 -12.25
C THR A 33 11.71 5.40 -10.87
N GLU A 34 11.24 6.64 -10.70
CA GLU A 34 10.65 7.13 -9.47
C GLU A 34 9.69 6.06 -8.94
N PRO A 35 9.78 5.67 -7.66
CA PRO A 35 8.98 4.59 -7.10
C PRO A 35 7.49 4.70 -7.46
N LEU A 36 7.00 5.94 -7.55
CA LEU A 36 5.64 6.29 -7.96
C LEU A 36 5.28 5.78 -9.36
N PHE A 37 6.17 5.87 -10.34
CA PHE A 37 5.92 5.40 -11.71
C PHE A 37 5.74 3.88 -11.76
N ILE A 38 6.51 3.14 -10.95
CA ILE A 38 6.38 1.69 -10.82
C ILE A 38 5.04 1.35 -10.15
N TYR A 39 4.64 2.07 -9.10
CA TYR A 39 3.33 1.84 -8.47
C TYR A 39 2.16 2.14 -9.41
N SER A 40 2.23 3.18 -10.24
CA SER A 40 1.22 3.48 -11.27
C SER A 40 1.08 2.35 -12.28
N LEU A 41 2.21 1.85 -12.80
CA LEU A 41 2.23 0.74 -13.76
C LEU A 41 1.66 -0.55 -13.14
N LEU A 42 1.96 -0.82 -11.87
CA LEU A 42 1.41 -1.97 -11.16
C LEU A 42 -0.10 -1.82 -10.94
N ALA A 43 -0.58 -0.63 -10.60
CA ALA A 43 -2.01 -0.36 -10.44
C ALA A 43 -2.78 -0.51 -11.76
N ASP A 44 -2.21 -0.08 -12.88
CA ASP A 44 -2.81 -0.24 -14.22
C ASP A 44 -2.78 -1.70 -14.72
N LEU A 45 -1.82 -2.49 -14.24
CA LEU A 45 -1.67 -3.91 -14.61
C LEU A 45 -2.46 -4.84 -13.69
N VAL A 46 -2.88 -4.36 -12.52
CA VAL A 46 -3.89 -5.04 -11.70
C VAL A 46 -5.18 -5.08 -12.52
N ASN A 47 -5.43 -6.26 -13.08
CA ASN A 47 -6.70 -6.57 -13.69
C ASN A 47 -7.75 -6.37 -12.59
N ASN A 48 -8.60 -5.35 -12.74
CA ASN A 48 -9.66 -4.95 -11.80
C ASN A 48 -10.80 -5.99 -11.78
N ASN A 49 -10.44 -7.26 -11.63
CA ASN A 49 -11.35 -8.38 -11.48
C ASN A 49 -11.86 -8.50 -10.04
N ASP A 50 -11.40 -7.65 -9.13
CA ASP A 50 -11.91 -7.60 -7.77
C ASP A 50 -13.39 -7.24 -7.77
N PRO A 51 -14.19 -7.85 -6.89
CA PRO A 51 -15.59 -7.54 -6.78
C PRO A 51 -15.78 -6.11 -6.26
N LYS A 52 -16.78 -5.41 -6.82
CA LYS A 52 -17.05 -4.02 -6.45
C LYS A 52 -17.59 -3.88 -5.03
N ASP A 53 -18.39 -4.86 -4.60
CA ASP A 53 -18.98 -4.92 -3.27
C ASP A 53 -19.13 -6.37 -2.80
N TRP A 54 -19.49 -6.55 -1.53
CA TRP A 54 -19.66 -7.90 -0.95
C TRP A 54 -20.70 -8.74 -1.69
N ARG A 55 -21.77 -8.12 -2.18
CA ARG A 55 -22.84 -8.82 -2.88
C ARG A 55 -22.34 -9.34 -4.23
N ASP A 56 -21.53 -8.55 -4.94
CA ASP A 56 -20.83 -8.97 -6.16
C ASP A 56 -19.89 -10.14 -5.87
N ALA A 57 -19.05 -10.04 -4.82
CA ALA A 57 -18.14 -11.11 -4.40
C ALA A 57 -18.86 -12.44 -4.16
N MET A 58 -20.02 -12.41 -3.50
CA MET A 58 -20.81 -13.62 -3.19
C MET A 58 -21.56 -14.20 -4.39
N SER A 59 -21.76 -13.42 -5.45
CA SER A 59 -22.45 -13.85 -6.67
C SER A 59 -21.53 -14.57 -7.66
N ARG A 60 -20.22 -14.49 -7.45
CA ARG A 60 -19.21 -14.98 -8.39
C ARG A 60 -18.82 -16.44 -8.14
N PRO A 61 -18.21 -17.13 -9.12
CA PRO A 61 -17.76 -18.51 -8.96
C PRO A 61 -16.68 -18.68 -7.87
N ASP A 62 -15.87 -17.63 -7.65
CA ASP A 62 -14.78 -17.59 -6.66
C ASP A 62 -15.21 -17.13 -5.27
N ARG A 63 -16.52 -17.08 -4.98
CA ARG A 63 -17.08 -16.63 -3.69
C ARG A 63 -16.45 -17.30 -2.47
N ASP A 64 -16.06 -18.59 -2.60
CA ASP A 64 -15.53 -19.37 -1.48
C ASP A 64 -14.14 -18.85 -1.08
N THR A 65 -13.36 -18.36 -2.03
CA THR A 65 -12.08 -17.68 -1.78
C THR A 65 -12.30 -16.38 -1.02
N TRP A 66 -13.29 -15.58 -1.42
CA TRP A 66 -13.64 -14.34 -0.73
C TRP A 66 -14.15 -14.59 0.68
N LEU A 67 -14.98 -15.63 0.89
CA LEU A 67 -15.43 -16.04 2.22
C LEU A 67 -14.27 -16.48 3.11
N LEU A 68 -13.35 -17.27 2.57
CA LEU A 68 -12.18 -17.73 3.33
C LEU A 68 -11.29 -16.56 3.73
N ALA A 69 -11.04 -15.62 2.81
CA ALA A 69 -10.27 -14.41 3.08
C ALA A 69 -10.92 -13.55 4.18
N ALA A 70 -12.23 -13.28 4.05
CA ALA A 70 -12.98 -12.50 5.05
C ALA A 70 -12.95 -13.17 6.44
N LYS A 71 -13.08 -14.50 6.49
CA LYS A 71 -12.96 -15.25 7.74
C LYS A 71 -11.55 -15.16 8.32
N SER A 72 -10.51 -15.33 7.49
CA SER A 72 -9.12 -15.25 7.93
C SER A 72 -8.79 -13.89 8.52
N GLU A 73 -9.27 -12.80 7.90
CA GLU A 73 -9.10 -11.45 8.42
C GLU A 73 -9.83 -11.29 9.75
N TYR A 74 -11.10 -11.68 9.82
CA TYR A 74 -11.88 -11.65 11.06
C TYR A 74 -11.18 -12.36 12.23
N GLU A 75 -10.68 -13.58 12.02
CA GLU A 75 -9.97 -14.33 13.06
C GLU A 75 -8.65 -13.65 13.47
N SER A 76 -7.95 -13.04 12.52
CA SER A 76 -6.73 -12.27 12.81
C SER A 76 -7.03 -11.06 13.69
N LEU A 77 -8.10 -10.34 13.39
CA LEU A 77 -8.54 -9.17 14.14
C LEU A 77 -8.94 -9.50 15.58
N LEU A 78 -9.60 -10.64 15.79
CA LEU A 78 -9.94 -11.14 17.12
C LEU A 78 -8.71 -11.63 17.89
N THR A 79 -7.86 -12.44 17.24
CA THR A 79 -6.68 -13.04 17.88
C THR A 79 -5.67 -11.99 18.30
N ASN A 80 -5.50 -10.93 17.51
CA ASN A 80 -4.61 -9.82 17.82
C ASN A 80 -5.23 -8.81 18.83
N GLY A 81 -6.46 -9.05 19.30
CA GLY A 81 -7.17 -8.14 20.21
C GLY A 81 -7.42 -6.75 19.63
N THR A 82 -7.30 -6.60 18.30
CA THR A 82 -7.52 -5.32 17.62
C THR A 82 -9.00 -4.92 17.66
N TYR A 83 -9.88 -5.92 17.61
CA TYR A 83 -11.33 -5.72 17.71
C TYR A 83 -11.91 -6.60 18.82
N VAL A 84 -12.98 -6.10 19.45
CA VAL A 84 -13.78 -6.83 20.44
C VAL A 84 -15.20 -6.94 19.93
N LEU A 85 -15.78 -8.14 20.00
CA LEU A 85 -17.20 -8.33 19.70
C LEU A 85 -18.04 -7.70 20.81
N VAL A 86 -18.81 -6.67 20.44
CA VAL A 86 -19.72 -6.00 21.36
C VAL A 86 -21.15 -6.26 20.90
N LYS A 87 -22.03 -6.55 21.85
CA LYS A 87 -23.46 -6.63 21.57
C LYS A 87 -23.96 -5.23 21.20
N ARG A 88 -24.44 -5.08 19.97
CA ARG A 88 -25.07 -3.83 19.50
C ARG A 88 -26.21 -3.45 20.42
N ARG A 89 -26.30 -2.17 20.79
CA ARG A 89 -27.44 -1.69 21.57
C ARG A 89 -28.66 -1.54 20.64
N HIS A 90 -29.84 -1.75 21.20
CA HIS A 90 -31.07 -1.83 20.42
C HIS A 90 -31.56 -0.44 19.95
N ASP A 91 -31.12 0.61 20.63
CA ASP A 91 -31.38 2.03 20.37
C ASP A 91 -30.40 2.67 19.38
N GLU A 92 -29.34 1.96 18.98
CA GLU A 92 -28.35 2.48 18.02
C GLU A 92 -28.85 2.31 16.58
N THR A 93 -28.78 3.40 15.81
CA THR A 93 -29.13 3.39 14.38
C THR A 93 -27.91 2.94 13.55
N VAL A 94 -28.10 1.95 12.68
CA VAL A 94 -27.06 1.52 11.75
C VAL A 94 -26.95 2.56 10.64
N LEU A 95 -25.76 3.17 10.52
CA LEU A 95 -25.48 4.05 9.39
C LEU A 95 -25.17 3.18 8.17
N PRO A 96 -25.85 3.40 7.03
CA PRO A 96 -25.49 2.70 5.80
C PRO A 96 -24.10 3.17 5.34
N CYS A 97 -23.25 2.22 4.97
CA CYS A 97 -22.06 2.52 4.18
C CYS A 97 -22.51 3.06 2.81
N ARG A 98 -22.04 4.24 2.43
CA ARG A 98 -22.27 4.84 1.11
C ARG A 98 -21.16 4.43 0.14
#